data_AF-A0A545T5L3-F1
#
_entry.id   AF-A0A545T5L3-F1
#
_cell.length_a   1.000
_cell.length_b   1.000
_cell.length_c   1.000
_cell.angle_alpha   90.00
_cell.angle_beta   90.00
_cell.angle_gamma   90.00
#
_symmetry.space_group_name_H-M   'P 1'
#
loop_
_entity.id
_entity.type
_entity.pdbx_description
1 polymer ?
#
loop_
_entity_poly.entity_id
_entity_poly.type
_entity_poly.pdbx_seq_one_letter_code
_entity_poly.pdbx_strand_id
1 'polypeptide(L)'
;MYDGDSFYTLSDGGQIGLTLLSLFLTAAMLVAAGRLFRLVPDKGLPALLAARIGVAVFIMWIFVWLSPQAYYLYYQIIFEGLPWQIVIRPPPEFHAILQPLTFSGPATLSAHAKGALAWLLILYAAAWPVFQHLRQAQAKPPRS
;
A
#
# COMPACT_ATOMS: atom_id res chain seq x y z
N MET A 1 -10.19 -20.08 -8.49
CA MET A 1 -10.65 -18.66 -8.54
C MET A 1 -9.52 -17.74 -9.00
N TYR A 2 -8.27 -18.01 -8.65
CA TYR A 2 -7.08 -17.31 -9.17
C TYR A 2 -6.23 -18.26 -10.01
N ASP A 3 -6.87 -18.89 -10.99
CA ASP A 3 -6.24 -19.94 -11.77
C ASP A 3 -5.15 -19.30 -12.66
N GLY A 4 -3.93 -19.81 -12.57
CA GLY A 4 -2.76 -19.24 -13.25
C GLY A 4 -1.98 -18.18 -12.46
N ASP A 5 -2.33 -17.91 -11.19
CA ASP A 5 -1.49 -17.05 -10.35
C ASP A 5 -0.21 -17.80 -9.93
N SER A 6 0.94 -17.19 -10.21
CA SER A 6 2.27 -17.71 -9.87
C SER A 6 2.38 -18.10 -8.40
N PHE A 7 1.65 -17.44 -7.49
CA PHE A 7 1.64 -17.77 -6.06
C PHE A 7 1.36 -19.26 -5.81
N TYR A 8 0.36 -19.84 -6.47
CA TYR A 8 -0.03 -21.24 -6.28
C TYR A 8 0.90 -22.24 -6.98
N THR A 9 1.84 -21.75 -7.79
CA THR A 9 2.86 -22.59 -8.44
C THR A 9 4.17 -22.65 -7.66
N LEU A 10 4.31 -21.84 -6.61
CA LEU A 10 5.49 -21.87 -5.74
C LEU A 10 5.43 -23.05 -4.77
N SER A 11 6.60 -23.51 -4.34
CA SER A 11 6.72 -24.38 -3.16
C SER A 11 6.17 -23.69 -1.91
N ASP A 12 5.82 -24.45 -0.88
CA ASP A 12 5.30 -23.90 0.38
C ASP A 12 6.23 -22.84 0.99
N GLY A 13 7.55 -23.09 0.96
CA GLY A 13 8.54 -22.11 1.38
C GLY A 13 8.52 -20.83 0.53
N GLY A 14 8.37 -21.00 -0.80
CA GLY A 14 8.21 -19.89 -1.74
C GLY A 14 6.94 -19.06 -1.49
N GLN A 15 5.84 -19.70 -1.12
CA GLN A 15 4.58 -19.02 -0.76
C GLN A 15 4.73 -18.24 0.54
N ILE A 16 5.28 -18.86 1.60
CA ILE A 16 5.50 -18.22 2.90
C ILE A 16 6.40 -16.99 2.75
N GLY A 17 7.54 -17.12 2.06
CA GLY A 17 8.45 -16.00 1.86
C GLY A 17 7.82 -14.85 1.06
N LEU A 18 7.00 -15.16 0.05
CA LEU A 18 6.29 -14.15 -0.74
C LEU A 18 5.22 -13.43 0.09
N THR A 19 4.49 -14.16 0.95
CA THR A 19 3.55 -13.58 1.91
C THR A 19 4.27 -12.65 2.89
N LEU A 20 5.37 -13.09 3.48
CA LEU A 20 6.16 -12.26 4.42
C LEU A 20 6.71 -11.01 3.76
N LEU A 21 7.23 -11.11 2.52
CA LEU A 21 7.66 -9.96 1.75
C LEU A 21 6.51 -8.99 1.49
N SER A 22 5.34 -9.51 1.10
CA SER A 22 4.14 -8.70 0.86
C SER A 22 3.73 -7.94 2.12
N LEU A 23 3.69 -8.62 3.27
CA LEU A 23 3.39 -8.01 4.57
C LEU A 23 4.43 -6.96 4.96
N PHE A 24 5.71 -7.23 4.75
CA PHE A 24 6.79 -6.28 5.01
C PHE A 24 6.63 -5.01 4.16
N LEU A 25 6.40 -5.15 2.86
CA LEU A 25 6.21 -4.00 1.97
C LEU A 25 4.93 -3.22 2.34
N THR A 26 3.84 -3.91 2.68
CA THR A 26 2.62 -3.27 3.21
C THR A 26 2.92 -2.45 4.47
N ALA A 27 3.61 -3.03 5.45
CA ALA A 27 4.00 -2.33 6.66
C ALA A 27 4.87 -1.10 6.36
N ALA A 28 5.82 -1.24 5.42
CA ALA A 28 6.66 -0.12 4.98
C ALA A 28 5.84 1.01 4.37
N MET A 29 4.83 0.71 3.54
CA MET A 29 3.94 1.72 2.96
C MET A 29 3.10 2.42 4.04
N LEU A 30 2.58 1.69 5.02
CA LEU A 30 1.80 2.27 6.13
C LEU A 30 2.66 3.18 7.02
N VAL A 31 3.90 2.78 7.32
CA VAL A 31 4.85 3.61 8.06
C VAL A 31 5.19 4.88 7.28
N ALA A 32 5.45 4.77 5.97
CA ALA A 32 5.71 5.93 5.11
C ALA A 32 4.50 6.88 5.10
N ALA A 33 3.29 6.35 4.96
CA ALA A 33 2.05 7.14 5.01
C ALA A 33 1.89 7.86 6.35
N GLY A 34 2.05 7.15 7.46
CA GLY A 34 1.95 7.73 8.79
C GLY A 34 2.99 8.84 9.05
N ARG A 35 4.21 8.70 8.50
CA ARG A 35 5.22 9.76 8.55
C ARG A 35 4.81 10.98 7.73
N LEU A 36 4.34 10.78 6.50
CA LEU A 36 3.93 11.88 5.61
C LEU A 36 2.66 12.58 6.08
N PHE A 37 1.70 11.87 6.66
CA PHE A 37 0.47 12.46 7.23
C PHE A 37 0.72 13.45 8.35
N ARG A 38 1.85 13.33 9.07
CA ARG A 38 2.28 14.28 10.10
C ARG A 38 2.82 15.59 9.52
N LEU A 39 3.24 15.58 8.25
CA LEU A 39 3.73 16.77 7.55
C LEU A 39 2.59 17.55 6.90
N VAL A 40 1.39 16.98 6.82
CA VAL A 40 0.22 17.65 6.24
C VAL A 40 -0.28 18.70 7.24
N PRO A 41 -0.31 20.00 6.86
CA PRO A 41 -0.77 21.05 7.75
C PRO A 41 -2.27 20.96 7.99
N ASP A 42 -2.69 21.23 9.23
CA ASP A 42 -4.11 21.32 9.57
C ASP A 42 -4.67 22.67 9.11
N LYS A 43 -5.37 22.66 7.98
CA LYS A 43 -6.10 23.80 7.42
C LYS A 43 -7.62 23.61 7.50
N GLY A 44 -8.06 22.76 8.44
CA GLY A 44 -9.45 22.32 8.55
C GLY A 44 -9.67 20.92 7.97
N LEU A 45 -10.69 20.23 8.50
CA LEU A 45 -10.94 18.80 8.25
C LEU A 45 -11.04 18.44 6.74
N PRO A 46 -11.78 19.18 5.88
CA PRO A 46 -11.87 18.81 4.46
C PRO A 46 -10.52 18.90 3.73
N ALA A 47 -9.77 19.98 3.96
CA ALA A 47 -8.46 20.18 3.33
C ALA A 47 -7.43 19.16 3.83
N LEU A 48 -7.46 18.85 5.13
CA LEU A 48 -6.61 17.84 5.76
C LEU A 48 -6.87 16.45 5.18
N LEU A 49 -8.14 16.04 5.09
CA LEU A 49 -8.54 14.75 4.53
C LEU A 49 -8.14 14.63 3.06
N ALA A 50 -8.44 15.64 2.24
CA ALA A 50 -8.08 15.66 0.83
C ALA A 50 -6.56 15.51 0.63
N ALA A 51 -5.76 16.26 1.38
CA ALA A 51 -4.31 16.18 1.30
C ALA A 51 -3.78 14.79 1.73
N ARG A 52 -4.32 14.20 2.80
CA ARG A 52 -3.90 12.85 3.24
C ARG A 52 -4.34 11.75 2.29
N ILE A 53 -5.53 11.84 1.70
CA ILE A 53 -5.97 10.92 0.65
C ILE A 53 -5.04 11.06 -0.56
N GLY A 54 -4.68 12.29 -0.95
CA GLY A 54 -3.68 12.53 -2.01
C GLY A 54 -2.33 11.86 -1.71
N VAL A 55 -1.83 11.97 -0.48
CA VAL A 55 -0.62 11.26 -0.03
C VAL A 55 -0.79 9.74 -0.09
N ALA A 56 -1.94 9.20 0.35
CA ALA A 56 -2.22 7.75 0.29
C ALA A 56 -2.22 7.24 -1.16
N VAL A 57 -2.87 7.95 -2.08
CA VAL A 57 -2.88 7.63 -3.52
C VAL A 57 -1.48 7.71 -4.11
N PHE A 58 -0.70 8.74 -3.75
CA PHE A 58 0.67 8.88 -4.21
C PHE A 58 1.58 7.74 -3.73
N ILE A 59 1.47 7.33 -2.47
CA ILE A 59 2.21 6.17 -1.93
C ILE A 59 1.80 4.89 -2.65
N MET A 60 0.49 4.69 -2.88
CA MET A 60 0.00 3.55 -3.65
C MET A 60 0.57 3.54 -5.07
N TRP A 61 0.68 4.71 -5.69
CA TRP A 61 1.31 4.86 -7.00
C TRP A 61 2.78 4.46 -7.01
N ILE A 62 3.56 4.92 -6.02
CA ILE A 62 4.95 4.48 -5.85
C ILE A 62 5.03 2.97 -5.63
N PHE A 63 4.15 2.40 -4.80
CA PHE A 63 4.12 0.97 -4.53
C PHE A 63 3.87 0.15 -5.81
N VAL A 64 2.86 0.52 -6.60
CA VAL A 64 2.57 -0.15 -7.88
C VAL A 64 3.75 -0.06 -8.83
N TRP A 65 4.44 1.08 -8.85
CA TRP A 65 5.58 1.30 -9.73
C TRP A 65 6.82 0.48 -9.32
N LEU A 66 7.17 0.47 -8.04
CA LEU A 66 8.45 -0.09 -7.57
C LEU A 66 8.35 -1.54 -7.09
N SER A 67 7.18 -2.00 -6.64
CA SER A 67 7.01 -3.36 -6.12
C SER A 67 7.37 -4.48 -7.09
N PRO A 68 7.21 -4.37 -8.43
CA PRO A 68 7.67 -5.40 -9.36
C PRO A 68 9.14 -5.78 -9.17
N GLN A 69 10.01 -4.81 -8.86
CA GLN A 69 11.42 -5.10 -8.62
C GLN A 69 11.64 -5.87 -7.33
N ALA A 70 10.94 -5.50 -6.25
CA ALA A 70 11.07 -6.19 -4.98
C ALA A 70 10.64 -7.66 -5.11
N TYR A 71 9.52 -7.92 -5.81
CA TYR A 71 9.08 -9.29 -6.08
C TYR A 71 10.04 -10.03 -7.03
N TYR A 72 10.62 -9.35 -8.02
CA TYR A 72 11.60 -9.98 -8.91
C TYR A 72 12.88 -10.40 -8.18
N LEU A 73 13.39 -9.54 -7.29
CA LEU A 73 14.54 -9.87 -6.45
C LEU A 73 14.24 -11.09 -5.56
N TYR A 74 13.02 -11.20 -5.03
CA TYR A 74 12.60 -12.39 -4.31
C TYR A 74 12.57 -13.63 -5.20
N TYR A 75 12.03 -13.52 -6.42
CA TYR A 75 12.03 -14.62 -7.37
C TYR A 75 13.43 -15.09 -7.75
N GLN A 76 14.41 -14.19 -7.87
CA GLN A 76 15.82 -14.56 -8.09
C GLN A 76 16.44 -15.36 -6.94
N ILE A 77 15.92 -15.22 -5.71
CA ILE A 77 16.40 -15.99 -4.57
C ILE A 77 15.83 -17.42 -4.60
N ILE A 78 14.58 -17.59 -5.04
CA ILE A 78 13.90 -18.89 -5.00
C ILE A 78 13.97 -19.68 -6.32
N PHE A 79 14.32 -19.04 -7.44
CA PHE A 79 14.50 -19.68 -8.73
C PHE A 79 15.93 -19.50 -9.24
N GLU A 80 16.57 -20.62 -9.56
CA GLU A 80 17.90 -20.62 -10.16
C GLU A 80 17.85 -20.16 -11.63
N GLY A 81 18.90 -19.47 -12.07
CA GLY A 81 19.08 -19.09 -13.48
C GLY A 81 18.29 -17.86 -13.95
N LEU A 82 17.59 -17.15 -13.05
CA LEU A 82 16.97 -15.87 -13.42
C LEU A 82 18.05 -14.79 -13.67
N PRO A 83 17.98 -14.06 -14.78
CA PRO A 83 19.00 -13.06 -15.12
C PRO A 83 18.95 -11.86 -14.17
N TRP A 84 20.10 -11.22 -13.95
CA TRP A 84 20.15 -9.98 -13.18
C TRP A 84 19.68 -8.80 -14.06
N GLN A 85 18.47 -8.29 -13.80
CA GLN A 85 17.89 -7.21 -14.59
C GLN A 85 16.96 -6.31 -13.75
N ILE A 86 16.81 -5.08 -14.22
CA ILE A 86 15.81 -4.14 -13.70
C ILE A 86 14.51 -4.39 -14.47
N VAL A 87 13.45 -4.76 -13.75
CA VAL A 87 12.11 -5.00 -14.32
C VAL A 87 11.17 -3.81 -14.13
N ILE A 88 11.62 -2.77 -13.43
CA ILE A 88 10.89 -1.50 -13.30
C ILE A 88 10.80 -0.85 -14.66
N ARG A 89 9.57 -0.52 -15.07
CA ARG A 89 9.26 0.25 -16.28
C ARG A 89 9.06 1.73 -15.94
N PRO A 90 8.92 2.63 -16.93
CA PRO A 90 8.45 3.98 -16.66
C PRO A 90 7.21 3.96 -15.75
N PRO A 91 7.08 4.96 -14.87
CA PRO A 91 5.98 4.98 -13.92
C PRO A 91 4.63 4.89 -14.64
N PRO A 92 3.65 4.18 -14.06
CA PRO A 92 2.34 4.07 -14.65
C PRO A 92 1.66 5.45 -14.66
N GLU A 93 0.75 5.66 -15.61
CA GLU A 93 -0.11 6.83 -15.56
C GLU A 93 -0.91 6.85 -14.25
N PHE A 94 -1.14 8.05 -13.69
CA PHE A 94 -1.85 8.18 -12.42
C PHE A 94 -3.24 7.53 -12.42
N HIS A 95 -3.92 7.54 -13.57
CA HIS A 95 -5.24 6.92 -13.71
C HIS A 95 -5.21 5.38 -13.56
N ALA A 96 -4.05 4.74 -13.72
CA ALA A 96 -3.90 3.30 -13.52
C ALA A 96 -4.13 2.86 -12.07
N ILE A 97 -4.04 3.80 -11.11
CA ILE A 97 -4.34 3.54 -9.69
C ILE A 97 -5.85 3.37 -9.43
N LEU A 98 -6.70 3.78 -10.38
CA LEU A 98 -8.13 3.53 -10.29
C LEU A 98 -8.45 2.03 -10.31
N GLN A 99 -7.71 1.22 -11.07
CA GLN A 99 -7.96 -0.22 -11.17
C GLN A 99 -7.83 -0.95 -9.82
N PRO A 100 -6.76 -0.78 -9.02
CA PRO A 100 -6.71 -1.30 -7.66
C PRO A 100 -7.85 -0.78 -6.78
N LEU A 101 -8.21 0.50 -6.89
CA LEU A 101 -9.27 1.10 -6.05
C LEU A 101 -10.65 0.52 -6.33
N THR A 102 -10.95 0.21 -7.59
CA THR A 102 -12.24 -0.34 -8.04
C THR A 102 -12.24 -1.87 -8.12
N PHE A 103 -11.13 -2.53 -7.79
CA PHE A 103 -10.93 -3.98 -7.99
C PHE A 103 -11.22 -4.45 -9.42
N SER A 104 -11.05 -3.57 -10.41
CA SER A 104 -11.34 -3.89 -11.82
C SER A 104 -10.14 -4.48 -12.58
N GLY A 105 -9.10 -4.90 -11.86
CA GLY A 105 -7.90 -5.50 -12.43
C GLY A 105 -8.07 -7.00 -12.76
N PRO A 106 -7.00 -7.67 -13.20
CA PRO A 106 -7.00 -9.12 -13.39
C PRO A 106 -7.45 -9.87 -12.13
N ALA A 107 -8.13 -11.00 -12.30
CA ALA A 107 -8.54 -11.87 -11.20
C ALA A 107 -7.34 -12.65 -10.64
N THR A 108 -6.43 -11.95 -9.97
CA THR A 108 -5.24 -12.52 -9.30
C THR A 108 -5.17 -12.11 -7.84
N LEU A 109 -4.47 -12.88 -7.02
CA LEU A 109 -4.28 -12.58 -5.60
C LEU A 109 -3.54 -11.25 -5.42
N SER A 110 -2.50 -11.02 -6.24
CA SER A 110 -1.73 -9.77 -6.23
C SER A 110 -2.58 -8.55 -6.56
N ALA A 111 -3.49 -8.64 -7.54
CA ALA A 111 -4.36 -7.53 -7.91
C ALA A 111 -5.34 -7.17 -6.78
N HIS A 112 -5.96 -8.19 -6.15
CA HIS A 112 -6.85 -7.97 -5.01
C HIS A 112 -6.08 -7.44 -3.79
N ALA A 113 -4.89 -7.96 -3.51
CA ALA A 113 -4.04 -7.47 -2.42
C ALA A 113 -3.63 -6.01 -2.60
N LYS A 114 -3.34 -5.59 -3.84
CA LYS A 114 -3.10 -4.17 -4.18
C LYS A 114 -4.32 -3.31 -3.89
N GLY A 115 -5.53 -3.77 -4.24
CA GLY A 115 -6.77 -3.06 -3.91
C GLY A 115 -7.00 -2.96 -2.40
N ALA A 116 -6.79 -4.05 -1.67
CA ALA A 116 -6.87 -4.07 -0.22
C ALA A 116 -5.88 -3.09 0.43
N LEU A 117 -4.64 -3.03 -0.06
CA LEU A 117 -3.63 -2.07 0.41
C LEU A 117 -4.05 -0.62 0.12
N ALA A 118 -4.58 -0.35 -1.08
CA ALA A 118 -5.04 0.99 -1.44
C ALA A 118 -6.15 1.48 -0.49
N TRP A 119 -7.14 0.63 -0.21
CA TRP A 119 -8.21 0.93 0.74
C TRP A 119 -7.68 1.06 2.17
N LEU A 120 -6.75 0.22 2.58
CA LEU A 120 -6.12 0.32 3.91
C LEU A 120 -5.41 1.68 4.10
N LEU A 121 -4.69 2.15 3.09
CA LEU A 121 -4.04 3.47 3.11
C LEU A 121 -5.05 4.62 3.18
N ILE A 122 -6.16 4.53 2.44
CA ILE A 122 -7.23 5.54 2.47
C ILE A 122 -7.93 5.57 3.82
N LEU A 123 -8.31 4.40 4.35
CA LEU A 123 -8.93 4.28 5.67
C LEU A 123 -7.98 4.80 6.76
N TYR A 124 -6.68 4.51 6.65
CA TYR A 124 -5.68 5.03 7.57
C TYR A 124 -5.58 6.56 7.53
N ALA A 125 -5.63 7.16 6.32
CA ALA A 125 -5.69 8.60 6.13
C ALA A 125 -6.92 9.23 6.81
N ALA A 126 -8.08 8.57 6.70
CA ALA A 126 -9.35 9.04 7.23
C ALA A 126 -9.50 8.85 8.75
N ALA A 127 -8.92 7.79 9.33
CA ALA A 127 -9.05 7.47 10.74
C ALA A 127 -8.16 8.35 11.65
N TRP A 128 -7.02 8.81 11.16
CA TRP A 128 -6.05 9.56 11.96
C TRP A 128 -6.59 10.87 12.60
N PRO A 129 -7.28 11.76 11.87
CA PRO A 129 -7.89 12.96 12.47
C PRO A 129 -8.90 12.60 13.58
N VAL A 130 -9.71 11.56 13.38
CA VAL A 130 -10.70 11.09 14.36
C VAL A 130 -10.02 10.71 15.67
N PHE A 131 -8.94 9.93 15.61
CA PHE A 131 -8.19 9.55 16.81
C PHE A 131 -7.55 10.75 17.52
N GLN A 132 -7.10 11.77 16.78
CA GLN A 132 -6.54 12.97 17.40
C GLN A 132 -7.59 13.85 18.08
N HIS A 133 -8.74 14.06 17.44
CA HIS A 133 -9.85 14.80 18.05
C HIS A 133 -10.37 14.13 19.32
N LEU A 134 -10.52 12.80 19.33
CA LEU A 134 -10.91 12.05 20.53
C LEU A 134 -9.89 12.21 21.66
N ARG A 135 -8.60 12.15 21.33
CA ARG A 135 -7.51 12.31 22.32
C ARG A 135 -7.50 13.71 22.94
N GLN A 136 -7.75 14.74 22.14
CA GLN A 136 -7.82 16.13 22.61
C GLN A 136 -9.06 16.39 23.47
N ALA A 137 -10.21 15.82 23.14
CA ALA A 137 -11.44 15.93 23.93
C ALA A 137 -11.29 15.32 25.34
N GLN A 138 -10.56 14.20 25.45
CA GLN A 138 -10.28 13.54 26.74
C GLN A 138 -9.23 14.28 27.59
N ALA A 139 -8.34 15.06 26.96
CA ALA A 139 -7.27 15.77 27.67
C ALA A 139 -7.70 17.11 28.29
N LYS A 140 -8.92 17.59 28.02
CA LYS A 140 -9.41 18.88 28.55
C LYS A 140 -10.07 18.63 29.92
N PRO A 141 -9.57 19.23 31.02
CA PRO A 141 -10.20 19.06 32.33
C PRO A 141 -11.63 19.63 32.32
N PRO A 142 -12.55 19.06 33.12
CA PRO A 142 -13.90 19.59 33.23
C PRO A 142 -13.83 21.06 33.64
N ARG A 143 -14.53 21.92 32.90
CA ARG A 143 -14.68 23.33 33.27
C ARG A 143 -15.49 23.38 34.56
N SER A 144 -14.83 23.71 35.67
CA SER A 144 -15.45 24.05 36.96
C SER A 144 -16.21 25.36 36.87
#